data_AF-A0A6H5L4E7-F1
#
_entry.id   AF-A0A6H5L4E7-F1
#
_cell.length_a   1.000
_cell.length_b   1.000
_cell.length_c   1.000
_cell.angle_alpha   90.00
_cell.angle_beta   90.00
_cell.angle_gamma   90.00
#
_symmetry.space_group_name_H-M   'P 1'
#
loop_
_entity.id
_entity.type
_entity.pdbx_description
1 polymer ?
#
loop_
_entity_poly.entity_id
_entity_poly.type
_entity_poly.pdbx_seq_one_letter_code
_entity_poly.pdbx_strand_id
1 'polypeptide(L)'
;MSIPHARRGGCCSLASRVHRGAATASAADKKQDGGVDDEKKKLRGALEGAIVSEKPNVKWSDVAGLEQAKSTLKEAVILPAKFPQLFTGKRRPWKGILLYGPPGTGKSYLAKAVATESDAVFFAVSSSDLVSKWQGESEKLVRNLFELAREHERSIIFIDEVDSMCGSRSEGENDSARRIKTEFLVQMQGVGNTHDGILVLGATNVPWELDPAMRRRFEKRIYIPLPEPEARSIMFKLHLGDTANTLTDQNFETLGDKAEGCSGSDISVITREALMEPLRKCQTAKQFVPTKDNMLIPAEKYPNCPYCPQDLTTRPAKMGEVCPTCKAIRISLYEVPTEKLLVPDVCYDDFLKALTKSGSSVSEEELTRFVEWTEDFGQEG
;
A
#
# COMPACT_ATOMS: atom_id res chain seq x y z
N MET A 1 -2.14 51.66 50.77
CA MET A 1 -2.03 52.50 51.98
C MET A 1 -3.41 53.07 52.31
N SER A 2 -3.67 53.32 53.60
CA SER A 2 -4.86 54.02 54.16
C SER A 2 -6.18 53.23 54.33
N ILE A 3 -6.77 53.41 55.52
CA ILE A 3 -7.88 52.71 56.22
C ILE A 3 -8.79 53.84 56.78
N PRO A 4 -10.15 53.84 56.70
CA PRO A 4 -11.03 52.90 57.45
C PRO A 4 -12.43 52.55 56.85
N HIS A 5 -13.15 51.64 57.55
CA HIS A 5 -14.58 51.56 57.95
C HIS A 5 -15.75 52.16 57.07
N ALA A 6 -17.04 51.80 57.22
CA ALA A 6 -17.78 51.15 58.32
C ALA A 6 -19.21 50.67 57.92
N ARG A 7 -19.78 49.72 58.69
CA ARG A 7 -21.22 49.64 59.10
C ARG A 7 -22.30 49.44 58.00
N ARG A 8 -23.55 49.01 58.29
CA ARG A 8 -24.18 48.11 59.28
C ARG A 8 -25.65 47.92 58.85
N GLY A 9 -26.23 46.75 59.07
CA GLY A 9 -27.69 46.53 59.04
C GLY A 9 -28.31 46.43 57.63
N GLY A 10 -29.50 45.86 57.47
CA GLY A 10 -30.37 45.25 58.48
C GLY A 10 -31.39 44.31 57.83
N CYS A 11 -31.85 43.32 58.60
CA CYS A 11 -32.81 42.31 58.15
C CYS A 11 -34.22 42.89 58.02
N CYS A 12 -35.01 42.46 57.04
CA CYS A 12 -36.45 42.28 57.24
C CYS A 12 -37.03 41.26 56.25
N SER A 13 -37.71 40.25 56.79
CA SER A 13 -38.51 39.27 56.07
C SER A 13 -39.94 39.77 55.89
N LEU A 14 -40.63 39.32 54.84
CA LEU A 14 -42.08 39.10 54.89
C LEU A 14 -42.54 38.22 53.73
N ALA A 15 -43.43 37.27 54.01
CA ALA A 15 -44.05 36.38 53.05
C ALA A 15 -45.55 36.69 52.94
N SER A 16 -46.17 36.40 51.77
CA SER A 16 -47.24 35.39 51.64
C SER A 16 -48.24 35.61 50.47
N ARG A 17 -48.69 34.47 49.90
CA ARG A 17 -50.05 34.17 49.34
C ARG A 17 -50.52 34.89 48.04
N VAL A 18 -50.77 34.15 46.92
CA VAL A 18 -52.04 33.44 46.50
C VAL A 18 -53.05 34.40 45.82
N HIS A 19 -53.69 34.19 44.65
CA HIS A 19 -54.12 32.97 43.90
C HIS A 19 -54.41 33.20 42.37
N ARG A 20 -54.29 32.12 41.56
CA ARG A 20 -55.07 31.65 40.34
C ARG A 20 -55.65 32.60 39.24
N GLY A 21 -55.44 32.17 37.97
CA GLY A 21 -56.27 32.44 36.76
C GLY A 21 -55.45 32.46 35.44
N ALA A 22 -55.19 31.35 34.72
CA ALA A 22 -56.04 30.59 33.77
C ALA A 22 -56.05 31.11 32.29
N ALA A 23 -55.26 30.48 31.38
CA ALA A 23 -55.53 30.34 29.93
C ALA A 23 -54.53 29.43 29.15
N THR A 24 -55.06 28.38 28.50
CA THR A 24 -54.68 27.67 27.24
C THR A 24 -53.29 27.75 26.55
N ALA A 25 -52.78 26.55 26.16
CA ALA A 25 -51.87 26.22 25.02
C ALA A 25 -50.45 26.85 25.02
N SER A 26 -49.41 26.29 24.38
CA SER A 26 -49.27 25.16 23.43
C SER A 26 -47.97 24.38 23.71
N ALA A 27 -47.86 23.14 23.22
CA ALA A 27 -46.62 22.36 23.26
C ALA A 27 -45.74 22.61 22.01
N ALA A 28 -44.44 22.84 22.22
CA ALA A 28 -43.38 22.74 21.21
C ALA A 28 -42.00 22.59 21.88
N ASP A 29 -41.01 22.12 21.13
CA ASP A 29 -39.56 22.11 21.43
C ASP A 29 -39.06 21.39 22.69
N LYS A 30 -39.13 20.06 22.64
CA LYS A 30 -38.08 19.15 23.15
C LYS A 30 -37.99 17.88 22.29
N LYS A 31 -37.52 18.00 21.03
CA LYS A 31 -37.22 16.85 20.16
C LYS A 31 -36.39 17.23 18.91
N GLN A 32 -35.09 17.47 19.09
CA GLN A 32 -34.09 17.48 18.01
C GLN A 32 -32.67 17.46 18.63
N ASP A 33 -32.13 16.25 18.83
CA ASP A 33 -30.69 16.07 19.11
C ASP A 33 -30.27 14.61 18.84
N GLY A 34 -31.03 13.65 19.41
CA GLY A 34 -30.72 12.21 19.31
C GLY A 34 -30.74 11.59 17.91
N GLY A 35 -31.27 12.28 16.89
CA GLY A 35 -31.25 11.77 15.50
C GLY A 35 -29.92 11.98 14.77
N VAL A 36 -29.16 13.03 15.13
CA VAL A 36 -27.91 13.37 14.46
C VAL A 36 -26.77 12.47 14.92
N ASP A 37 -26.74 12.14 16.22
CA ASP A 37 -25.70 11.29 16.81
C ASP A 37 -25.83 9.82 16.37
N ASP A 38 -27.06 9.32 16.16
CA ASP A 38 -27.29 7.98 15.61
C ASP A 38 -26.97 7.88 14.10
N GLU A 39 -27.28 8.91 13.28
CA GLU A 39 -26.75 8.97 11.90
C GLU A 39 -25.21 9.01 11.90
N LYS A 40 -24.60 9.82 12.78
CA LYS A 40 -23.13 9.96 12.84
C LYS A 40 -22.47 8.66 13.31
N LYS A 41 -23.05 7.92 14.24
CA LYS A 41 -22.61 6.56 14.63
C LYS A 41 -22.77 5.56 13.50
N LYS A 42 -23.91 5.55 12.79
CA LYS A 42 -24.15 4.63 11.67
C LYS A 42 -23.18 4.88 10.51
N LEU A 43 -22.89 6.16 10.21
CA LEU A 43 -21.89 6.54 9.22
C LEU A 43 -20.46 6.27 9.70
N ARG A 44 -20.14 6.45 10.99
CA ARG A 44 -18.86 5.99 11.58
C ARG A 44 -18.67 4.48 11.44
N GLY A 45 -19.70 3.67 11.69
CA GLY A 45 -19.63 2.23 11.44
C GLY A 45 -19.44 1.86 9.95
N ALA A 46 -20.00 2.65 9.02
CA ALA A 46 -19.71 2.50 7.59
C ALA A 46 -18.27 2.90 7.24
N LEU A 47 -17.73 3.92 7.90
CA LEU A 47 -16.35 4.40 7.76
C LEU A 47 -15.34 3.41 8.37
N GLU A 48 -15.65 2.76 9.49
CA GLU A 48 -14.85 1.67 10.07
C GLU A 48 -14.76 0.45 9.16
N GLY A 49 -15.76 0.23 8.30
CA GLY A 49 -15.74 -0.82 7.27
C GLY A 49 -15.07 -0.42 5.95
N ALA A 50 -15.05 0.87 5.62
CA ALA A 50 -14.52 1.40 4.36
C ALA A 50 -13.11 2.01 4.47
N ILE A 51 -12.66 2.35 5.67
CA ILE A 51 -11.36 2.95 5.94
C ILE A 51 -10.56 2.02 6.83
N VAL A 52 -9.46 1.50 6.29
CA VAL A 52 -8.51 0.72 7.07
C VAL A 52 -7.68 1.69 7.91
N SER A 53 -8.02 1.80 9.21
CA SER A 53 -7.24 2.53 10.20
C SER A 53 -6.24 1.60 10.89
N GLU A 54 -5.02 1.61 10.37
CA GLU A 54 -3.94 0.74 10.84
C GLU A 54 -2.71 1.55 11.25
N LYS A 55 -1.90 0.99 12.16
CA LYS A 55 -0.48 1.33 12.24
C LYS A 55 0.27 0.30 11.41
N PRO A 56 0.68 0.61 10.15
CA PRO A 56 1.52 -0.29 9.39
C PRO A 56 2.84 -0.57 10.14
N ASN A 57 3.47 -1.69 9.81
CA ASN A 57 4.78 -2.08 10.34
C ASN A 57 5.75 -2.29 9.17
N VAL A 58 5.93 -1.24 8.37
CA VAL A 58 6.85 -1.20 7.22
C VAL A 58 7.90 -0.13 7.51
N LYS A 59 9.17 -0.47 7.50
CA LYS A 59 10.26 0.47 7.82
C LYS A 59 10.92 1.01 6.56
N TRP A 60 11.70 2.08 6.71
CA TRP A 60 12.53 2.58 5.60
C TRP A 60 13.53 1.56 5.06
N SER A 61 13.96 0.59 5.88
CA SER A 61 14.84 -0.52 5.50
C SER A 61 14.20 -1.50 4.52
N ASP A 62 12.86 -1.59 4.53
CA ASP A 62 12.12 -2.63 3.82
C ASP A 62 11.76 -2.16 2.39
N VAL A 63 11.98 -0.86 2.12
CA VAL A 63 11.86 -0.23 0.81
C VAL A 63 13.24 -0.20 0.16
N ALA A 64 13.44 -0.94 -0.93
CA ALA A 64 14.70 -0.90 -1.69
C ALA A 64 14.76 0.32 -2.64
N GLY A 65 15.91 0.98 -2.73
CA GLY A 65 16.13 2.15 -3.61
C GLY A 65 15.33 3.40 -3.22
N LEU A 66 15.04 4.28 -4.18
CA LEU A 66 14.22 5.49 -4.02
C LEU A 66 14.74 6.48 -2.95
N GLU A 67 16.06 6.65 -2.83
CA GLU A 67 16.65 7.46 -1.75
C GLU A 67 16.30 8.96 -1.84
N GLN A 68 16.14 9.51 -3.03
CA GLN A 68 15.68 10.89 -3.22
C GLN A 68 14.21 11.07 -2.76
N ALA A 69 13.34 10.09 -3.06
CA ALA A 69 11.93 10.14 -2.68
C ALA A 69 11.77 9.92 -1.17
N LYS A 70 12.52 8.98 -0.60
CA LYS A 70 12.67 8.80 0.85
C LYS A 70 13.15 10.08 1.52
N SER A 71 14.18 10.74 0.99
CA SER A 71 14.71 12.00 1.53
C SER A 71 13.64 13.10 1.52
N THR A 72 12.96 13.25 0.39
CA THR A 72 11.87 14.22 0.21
C THR A 72 10.70 13.96 1.16
N LEU A 73 10.32 12.70 1.38
CA LEU A 73 9.26 12.33 2.34
C LEU A 73 9.72 12.49 3.80
N LYS A 74 10.98 12.21 4.12
CA LYS A 74 11.58 12.48 5.44
C LYS A 74 11.55 13.98 5.75
N GLU A 75 11.89 14.83 4.79
CA GLU A 75 11.77 16.29 4.93
C GLU A 75 10.31 16.73 5.06
N ALA A 76 9.42 16.21 4.21
CA ALA A 76 8.04 16.69 4.15
C ALA A 76 7.16 16.24 5.33
N VAL A 77 7.43 15.05 5.91
CA VAL A 77 6.55 14.41 6.91
C VAL A 77 7.23 14.21 8.26
N ILE A 78 8.47 13.70 8.28
CA ILE A 78 9.16 13.39 9.54
C ILE A 78 9.76 14.65 10.18
N LEU A 79 10.29 15.60 9.39
CA LEU A 79 10.87 16.83 9.92
C LEU A 79 9.86 17.70 10.70
N PRO A 80 8.61 17.94 10.23
CA PRO A 80 7.57 18.60 11.04
C PRO A 80 7.19 17.82 12.30
N ALA A 81 7.05 16.50 12.19
CA ALA A 81 6.65 15.63 13.28
C ALA A 81 7.68 15.57 14.43
N LYS A 82 8.98 15.71 14.09
CA LYS A 82 10.11 15.63 15.01
C LYS A 82 10.59 17.00 15.54
N PHE A 83 10.47 18.06 14.73
CA PHE A 83 10.95 19.39 15.07
C PHE A 83 9.92 20.50 14.77
N PRO A 84 8.74 20.49 15.40
CA PRO A 84 7.67 21.46 15.14
C PRO A 84 8.11 22.92 15.35
N GLN A 85 9.09 23.19 16.22
CA GLN A 85 9.67 24.52 16.44
C GLN A 85 10.33 25.16 15.20
N LEU A 86 10.72 24.35 14.21
CA LEU A 86 11.26 24.85 12.94
C LEU A 86 10.15 25.42 12.03
N PHE A 87 8.90 24.96 12.19
CA PHE A 87 7.75 25.32 11.37
C PHE A 87 6.99 26.51 11.97
N THR A 88 7.72 27.62 12.11
CA THR A 88 7.23 28.87 12.71
C THR A 88 7.07 29.99 11.68
N GLY A 89 6.05 30.83 11.88
CA GLY A 89 5.74 31.97 11.03
C GLY A 89 5.15 31.57 9.68
N LYS A 90 5.88 31.88 8.60
CA LYS A 90 5.48 31.49 7.23
C LYS A 90 5.92 30.07 6.84
N ARG A 91 6.84 29.45 7.58
CA ARG A 91 7.27 28.06 7.35
C ARG A 91 6.17 27.14 7.87
N ARG A 92 5.53 26.38 6.98
CA ARG A 92 4.44 25.46 7.29
C ARG A 92 4.74 24.10 6.67
N PRO A 93 4.31 22.99 7.29
CA PRO A 93 4.41 21.67 6.68
C PRO A 93 3.54 21.60 5.42
N TRP A 94 3.94 20.74 4.48
CA TRP A 94 3.16 20.42 3.29
C TRP A 94 1.86 19.71 3.68
N LYS A 95 0.75 20.05 3.02
CA LYS A 95 -0.58 19.47 3.32
C LYS A 95 -1.02 18.42 2.31
N GLY A 96 -0.49 18.47 1.09
CA GLY A 96 -0.77 17.52 0.02
C GLY A 96 0.50 17.09 -0.70
N ILE A 97 0.78 15.79 -0.72
CA ILE A 97 1.87 15.18 -1.49
C ILE A 97 1.27 14.16 -2.47
N LEU A 98 1.63 14.25 -3.74
CA LEU A 98 1.27 13.27 -4.76
C LEU A 98 2.48 12.38 -5.09
N LEU A 99 2.32 11.07 -4.94
CA LEU A 99 3.23 10.04 -5.46
C LEU A 99 2.71 9.61 -6.83
N TYR A 100 3.55 9.66 -7.87
CA TYR A 100 3.17 9.22 -9.21
C TYR A 100 4.30 8.48 -9.89
N GLY A 101 3.97 7.66 -10.88
CA GLY A 101 4.92 6.85 -11.63
C GLY A 101 4.30 5.53 -12.08
N PRO A 102 5.07 4.65 -12.72
CA PRO A 102 4.55 3.39 -13.26
C PRO A 102 3.87 2.49 -12.22
N PRO A 103 2.96 1.59 -12.62
CA PRO A 103 2.42 0.56 -11.73
C PRO A 103 3.54 -0.33 -11.17
N GLY A 104 3.33 -0.90 -9.98
CA GLY A 104 4.28 -1.84 -9.37
C GLY A 104 5.59 -1.26 -8.82
N THR A 105 5.77 0.07 -8.80
CA THR A 105 6.96 0.74 -8.22
C THR A 105 6.89 0.96 -6.69
N GLY A 106 5.85 0.44 -6.02
CA GLY A 106 5.76 0.44 -4.56
C GLY A 106 5.21 1.73 -3.92
N LYS A 107 4.54 2.62 -4.67
CA LYS A 107 3.92 3.87 -4.16
C LYS A 107 3.13 3.68 -2.84
N SER A 108 2.22 2.71 -2.80
CA SER A 108 1.38 2.41 -1.64
C SER A 108 2.16 1.75 -0.49
N TYR A 109 3.29 1.09 -0.79
CA TYR A 109 4.21 0.52 0.20
C TYR A 109 5.07 1.63 0.85
N LEU A 110 5.54 2.59 0.05
CA LEU A 110 6.23 3.79 0.49
C LEU A 110 5.34 4.66 1.41
N ALA A 111 4.06 4.82 1.09
CA ALA A 111 3.11 5.50 1.96
C ALA A 111 2.92 4.82 3.33
N LYS A 112 2.89 3.48 3.36
CA LYS A 112 2.88 2.70 4.62
C LYS A 112 4.17 2.87 5.42
N ALA A 113 5.32 2.97 4.76
CA ALA A 113 6.59 3.25 5.42
C ALA A 113 6.60 4.64 6.09
N VAL A 114 6.14 5.67 5.37
CA VAL A 114 5.99 7.05 5.91
C VAL A 114 5.12 7.07 7.16
N ALA A 115 3.99 6.35 7.17
CA ALA A 115 3.09 6.32 8.31
C ALA A 115 3.68 5.62 9.53
N THR A 116 4.32 4.46 9.32
CA THR A 116 5.05 3.73 10.37
C THR A 116 6.10 4.61 11.06
N GLU A 117 6.86 5.37 10.26
CA GLU A 117 8.04 6.13 10.71
C GLU A 117 7.69 7.54 11.25
N SER A 118 6.45 7.99 11.09
CA SER A 118 5.93 9.26 11.64
C SER A 118 5.04 9.08 12.89
N ASP A 119 4.76 7.82 13.26
CA ASP A 119 3.78 7.41 14.28
C ASP A 119 2.39 8.04 14.12
N ALA A 120 2.01 8.32 12.87
CA ALA A 120 0.73 8.91 12.52
C ALA A 120 -0.34 7.83 12.30
N VAL A 121 -1.61 8.16 12.56
CA VAL A 121 -2.74 7.28 12.20
C VAL A 121 -2.89 7.26 10.68
N PHE A 122 -2.78 6.07 10.08
CA PHE A 122 -2.91 5.89 8.63
C PHE A 122 -4.36 5.54 8.28
N PHE A 123 -5.00 6.41 7.51
CA PHE A 123 -6.31 6.17 6.93
C PHE A 123 -6.12 5.81 5.45
N ALA A 124 -6.14 4.52 5.13
CA ALA A 124 -6.09 4.05 3.76
C ALA A 124 -7.51 3.99 3.18
N VAL A 125 -7.71 4.65 2.03
CA VAL A 125 -9.01 4.75 1.36
C VAL A 125 -8.82 4.53 -0.14
N SER A 126 -9.55 3.60 -0.75
CA SER A 126 -9.62 3.55 -2.22
C SER A 126 -10.62 4.57 -2.75
N SER A 127 -10.36 5.11 -3.93
CA SER A 127 -11.33 5.91 -4.68
C SER A 127 -12.69 5.22 -4.85
N SER A 128 -12.69 3.89 -5.01
CA SER A 128 -13.89 3.05 -5.11
C SER A 128 -14.77 3.13 -3.86
N ASP A 129 -14.17 3.23 -2.68
CA ASP A 129 -14.84 3.11 -1.39
C ASP A 129 -15.59 4.41 -1.05
N LEU A 130 -15.14 5.52 -1.64
CA LEU A 130 -15.80 6.83 -1.56
C LEU A 130 -17.01 6.96 -2.52
N VAL A 131 -17.19 6.04 -3.49
CA VAL A 131 -18.27 6.13 -4.50
C VAL A 131 -19.46 5.23 -4.12
N SER A 132 -20.32 5.75 -3.24
CA SER A 132 -21.60 5.11 -2.92
C SER A 132 -22.66 5.26 -4.05
N LYS A 133 -23.63 4.33 -4.08
CA LYS A 133 -24.79 4.38 -5.00
C LYS A 133 -25.90 5.34 -4.54
N TRP A 134 -25.87 5.80 -3.29
CA TRP A 134 -26.91 6.64 -2.70
C TRP A 134 -26.51 8.12 -2.74
N GLN A 135 -27.40 8.95 -3.29
CA GLN A 135 -27.09 10.36 -3.53
C GLN A 135 -26.81 11.11 -2.21
N GLY A 136 -25.62 11.70 -2.10
CA GLY A 136 -25.19 12.48 -0.93
C GLY A 136 -24.55 11.67 0.21
N GLU A 137 -24.58 10.33 0.20
CA GLU A 137 -23.83 9.54 1.19
C GLU A 137 -22.32 9.69 1.01
N SER A 138 -21.84 9.69 -0.23
CA SER A 138 -20.42 9.88 -0.56
C SER A 138 -19.83 11.20 -0.03
N GLU A 139 -20.59 12.30 -0.09
CA GLU A 139 -20.17 13.60 0.45
C GLU A 139 -20.06 13.55 1.97
N LYS A 140 -21.03 12.90 2.64
CA LYS A 140 -20.98 12.66 4.10
C LYS A 140 -19.77 11.79 4.48
N LEU A 141 -19.44 10.76 3.69
CA LEU A 141 -18.26 9.91 3.93
C LEU A 141 -16.96 10.71 3.86
N VAL A 142 -16.74 11.52 2.81
CA VAL A 142 -15.55 12.38 2.70
C VAL A 142 -15.46 13.36 3.88
N ARG A 143 -16.56 14.02 4.24
CA ARG A 143 -16.58 14.97 5.36
C ARG A 143 -16.21 14.28 6.68
N ASN A 144 -16.83 13.14 6.96
CA ASN A 144 -16.59 12.38 8.18
C ASN A 144 -15.17 11.77 8.24
N LEU A 145 -14.58 11.34 7.11
CA LEU A 145 -13.17 10.94 7.01
C LEU A 145 -12.25 12.06 7.51
N PHE A 146 -12.45 13.29 7.04
CA PHE A 146 -11.67 14.43 7.51
C PHE A 146 -12.02 14.86 8.95
N GLU A 147 -13.23 14.62 9.45
CA GLU A 147 -13.55 14.82 10.87
C GLU A 147 -12.83 13.81 11.76
N LEU A 148 -12.87 12.51 11.42
CA LEU A 148 -12.13 11.46 12.13
C LEU A 148 -10.61 11.72 12.10
N ALA A 149 -10.06 12.15 10.96
CA ALA A 149 -8.65 12.52 10.86
C ALA A 149 -8.28 13.71 11.79
N ARG A 150 -9.20 14.66 12.02
CA ARG A 150 -9.02 15.78 12.98
C ARG A 150 -9.13 15.36 14.45
N GLU A 151 -9.71 14.20 14.76
CA GLU A 151 -9.79 13.68 16.13
C GLU A 151 -8.42 13.15 16.63
N HIS A 152 -7.44 12.96 15.73
CA HIS A 152 -6.08 12.54 16.05
C HIS A 152 -5.07 13.70 15.94
N GLU A 153 -4.03 13.70 16.78
CA GLU A 153 -2.94 14.70 16.73
C GLU A 153 -2.18 14.67 15.39
N ARG A 154 -2.03 13.47 14.80
CA ARG A 154 -1.27 13.21 13.58
C ARG A 154 -1.99 12.17 12.75
N SER A 155 -2.40 12.56 11.55
CA SER A 155 -3.13 11.67 10.64
C SER A 155 -2.60 11.80 9.21
N ILE A 156 -2.48 10.66 8.55
CA ILE A 156 -2.18 10.57 7.12
C ILE A 156 -3.38 9.96 6.43
N ILE A 157 -4.03 10.72 5.55
CA ILE A 157 -5.06 10.22 4.65
C ILE A 157 -4.35 9.80 3.37
N PHE A 158 -4.28 8.50 3.12
CA PHE A 158 -3.74 7.93 1.89
C PHE A 158 -4.89 7.54 0.95
N ILE A 159 -4.83 8.06 -0.28
CA ILE A 159 -5.80 7.75 -1.33
C ILE A 159 -5.03 7.12 -2.49
N ASP A 160 -5.33 5.86 -2.77
CA ASP A 160 -4.81 5.19 -3.96
C ASP A 160 -5.67 5.52 -5.19
N GLU A 161 -5.07 5.41 -6.37
CA GLU A 161 -5.71 5.67 -7.68
C GLU A 161 -6.50 7.01 -7.73
N VAL A 162 -5.90 8.12 -7.23
CA VAL A 162 -6.62 9.41 -7.10
C VAL A 162 -7.23 9.91 -8.41
N ASP A 163 -6.63 9.56 -9.55
CA ASP A 163 -7.11 9.83 -10.90
C ASP A 163 -8.55 9.33 -11.14
N SER A 164 -8.91 8.13 -10.68
CA SER A 164 -10.26 7.58 -10.84
C SER A 164 -11.37 8.38 -10.13
N MET A 165 -11.04 9.13 -9.06
CA MET A 165 -11.94 10.10 -8.42
C MET A 165 -11.79 11.52 -9.00
N CYS A 166 -10.63 11.85 -9.56
CA CYS A 166 -10.20 13.22 -9.84
C CYS A 166 -9.83 13.51 -11.30
N GLY A 167 -10.23 12.64 -12.23
CA GLY A 167 -9.95 12.76 -13.66
C GLY A 167 -10.41 14.07 -14.27
N SER A 168 -9.78 14.44 -15.39
CA SER A 168 -10.15 15.61 -16.19
C SER A 168 -11.56 15.45 -16.72
N ARG A 169 -12.38 16.50 -16.55
CA ARG A 169 -13.81 16.55 -16.89
C ARG A 169 -14.11 15.96 -18.26
N SER A 170 -14.62 14.74 -18.31
CA SER A 170 -15.11 14.09 -19.53
C SER A 170 -16.60 14.36 -19.73
N GLU A 171 -17.03 14.39 -20.99
CA GLU A 171 -18.46 14.44 -21.35
C GLU A 171 -19.10 13.08 -21.04
N GLY A 172 -19.57 12.93 -19.79
CA GLY A 172 -20.06 11.66 -19.23
C GLY A 172 -19.79 11.49 -17.74
N GLU A 173 -18.97 12.35 -17.13
CA GLU A 173 -18.69 12.35 -15.69
C GLU A 173 -19.99 12.48 -14.86
N ASN A 174 -20.29 11.45 -14.06
CA ASN A 174 -21.46 11.41 -13.17
C ASN A 174 -21.49 12.61 -12.22
N ASP A 175 -22.67 13.22 -12.03
CA ASP A 175 -22.85 14.36 -11.12
C ASP A 175 -22.38 14.05 -9.69
N SER A 176 -22.57 12.80 -9.22
CA SER A 176 -22.04 12.32 -7.94
C SER A 176 -20.52 12.44 -7.83
N ALA A 177 -19.74 12.10 -8.86
CA ALA A 177 -18.28 12.19 -8.84
C ALA A 177 -17.81 13.65 -8.73
N ARG A 178 -18.47 14.57 -9.46
CA ARG A 178 -18.20 16.01 -9.39
C ARG A 178 -18.42 16.58 -7.99
N ARG A 179 -19.48 16.15 -7.30
CA ARG A 179 -19.76 16.57 -5.92
C ARG A 179 -18.73 16.03 -4.93
N ILE A 180 -18.37 14.75 -5.03
CA ILE A 180 -17.32 14.13 -4.21
C ILE A 180 -15.99 14.89 -4.36
N LYS A 181 -15.56 15.13 -5.60
CA LYS A 181 -14.35 15.89 -5.94
C LYS A 181 -14.40 17.33 -5.40
N THR A 182 -15.58 17.96 -5.42
CA THR A 182 -15.78 19.32 -4.87
C THR A 182 -15.69 19.32 -3.34
N GLU A 183 -16.38 18.42 -2.64
CA GLU A 183 -16.29 18.29 -1.17
C GLU A 183 -14.86 17.96 -0.76
N PHE A 184 -14.18 17.05 -1.47
CA PHE A 184 -12.78 16.70 -1.19
C PHE A 184 -11.84 17.92 -1.33
N LEU A 185 -11.98 18.72 -2.39
CA LEU A 185 -11.23 19.96 -2.57
C LEU A 185 -11.50 21.00 -1.45
N VAL A 186 -12.75 21.10 -0.98
CA VAL A 186 -13.15 21.98 0.14
C VAL A 186 -12.53 21.50 1.45
N GLN A 187 -12.57 20.19 1.73
CA GLN A 187 -11.94 19.61 2.91
C GLN A 187 -10.42 19.77 2.88
N MET A 188 -9.74 19.49 1.75
CA MET A 188 -8.29 19.74 1.62
C MET A 188 -7.89 21.20 1.87
N GLN A 189 -8.73 22.16 1.44
CA GLN A 189 -8.45 23.58 1.61
C GLN A 189 -8.66 24.06 3.07
N GLY A 190 -9.46 23.35 3.87
CA GLY A 190 -9.72 23.69 5.27
C GLY A 190 -10.52 24.97 5.46
N VAL A 191 -11.46 25.26 4.56
CA VAL A 191 -12.34 26.44 4.70
C VAL A 191 -13.22 26.26 5.95
N GLY A 192 -12.89 26.96 7.03
CA GLY A 192 -13.63 26.97 8.29
C GLY A 192 -13.03 26.13 9.44
N ASN A 193 -11.99 25.33 9.19
CA ASN A 193 -11.36 24.46 10.20
C ASN A 193 -9.83 24.61 10.22
N THR A 194 -9.19 24.40 11.37
CA THR A 194 -7.74 24.23 11.46
C THR A 194 -7.34 22.87 10.87
N HIS A 195 -6.37 22.88 9.96
CA HIS A 195 -5.83 21.69 9.28
C HIS A 195 -4.40 21.40 9.75
N ASP A 196 -4.20 21.48 11.05
CA ASP A 196 -2.88 21.34 11.66
C ASP A 196 -2.78 19.89 12.16
N GLY A 197 -1.88 19.10 11.58
CA GLY A 197 -1.69 17.67 11.87
C GLY A 197 -2.20 16.68 10.82
N ILE A 198 -2.94 17.12 9.79
CA ILE A 198 -3.41 16.27 8.69
C ILE A 198 -2.50 16.41 7.46
N LEU A 199 -2.00 15.28 6.96
CA LEU A 199 -1.35 15.16 5.66
C LEU A 199 -2.21 14.32 4.71
N VAL A 200 -2.39 14.80 3.48
CA VAL A 200 -3.01 14.00 2.40
C VAL A 200 -1.90 13.47 1.48
N LEU A 201 -1.80 12.15 1.37
CA LEU A 201 -0.99 11.45 0.39
C LEU A 201 -1.89 10.90 -0.72
N GLY A 202 -1.62 11.27 -1.97
CA GLY A 202 -2.25 10.64 -3.14
C GLY A 202 -1.27 9.72 -3.86
N ALA A 203 -1.75 8.61 -4.41
CA ALA A 203 -1.03 7.81 -5.40
C ALA A 203 -1.79 7.78 -6.73
N THR A 204 -1.06 7.84 -7.86
CA THR A 204 -1.64 7.72 -9.20
C THR A 204 -0.67 7.02 -10.17
N ASN A 205 -1.23 6.30 -11.14
CA ASN A 205 -0.50 5.77 -12.30
C ASN A 205 -0.65 6.67 -13.54
N VAL A 206 -1.63 7.59 -13.58
CA VAL A 206 -1.96 8.40 -14.78
C VAL A 206 -1.99 9.90 -14.48
N PRO A 207 -0.87 10.52 -14.05
CA PRO A 207 -0.83 11.88 -13.51
C PRO A 207 -1.23 12.98 -14.51
N TRP A 208 -1.20 12.68 -15.81
CA TRP A 208 -1.69 13.55 -16.89
C TRP A 208 -3.21 13.72 -16.89
N GLU A 209 -3.99 12.76 -16.37
CA GLU A 209 -5.45 12.85 -16.28
C GLU A 209 -5.91 13.66 -15.06
N LEU A 210 -5.00 13.98 -14.13
CA LEU A 210 -5.34 14.62 -12.87
C LEU A 210 -5.78 16.09 -13.06
N ASP A 211 -6.97 16.42 -12.57
CA ASP A 211 -7.59 17.74 -12.68
C ASP A 211 -6.67 18.87 -12.19
N PRO A 212 -6.58 20.02 -12.91
CA PRO A 212 -5.74 21.15 -12.52
C PRO A 212 -6.00 21.71 -11.11
N ALA A 213 -7.22 21.59 -10.57
CA ALA A 213 -7.52 22.00 -9.20
C ALA A 213 -6.92 21.03 -8.17
N MET A 214 -6.96 19.73 -8.44
CA MET A 214 -6.33 18.71 -7.61
C MET A 214 -4.80 18.78 -7.68
N ARG A 215 -4.25 18.95 -8.89
CA ARG A 215 -2.80 19.23 -9.06
C ARG A 215 -2.34 20.45 -8.26
N ARG A 216 -3.17 21.47 -8.07
CA ARG A 216 -2.87 22.64 -7.22
C ARG A 216 -3.03 22.40 -5.71
N ARG A 217 -3.69 21.32 -5.27
CA ARG A 217 -3.81 20.94 -3.85
C ARG A 217 -2.72 19.95 -3.42
N PHE A 218 -2.19 19.16 -4.36
CA PHE A 218 -0.93 18.45 -4.17
C PHE A 218 0.24 19.41 -4.41
N GLU A 219 0.63 20.09 -3.34
CA GLU A 219 1.69 21.11 -3.29
C GLU A 219 3.06 20.54 -3.67
N LYS A 220 3.34 19.31 -3.20
CA LYS A 220 4.54 18.54 -3.53
C LYS A 220 4.13 17.35 -4.40
N ARG A 221 4.92 17.07 -5.45
CA ARG A 221 4.72 15.95 -6.37
C ARG A 221 6.05 15.24 -6.48
N ILE A 222 6.06 13.93 -6.25
CA ILE A 222 7.26 13.10 -6.16
C ILE A 222 7.11 11.98 -7.20
N TYR A 223 8.03 11.96 -8.16
CA TYR A 223 8.12 10.87 -9.13
C TYR A 223 8.69 9.62 -8.44
N ILE A 224 8.11 8.47 -8.71
CA ILE A 224 8.56 7.17 -8.23
C ILE A 224 8.93 6.34 -9.46
N PRO A 225 10.21 6.39 -9.90
CA PRO A 225 10.68 5.69 -11.09
C PRO A 225 10.70 4.16 -10.92
N LEU A 226 11.05 3.46 -12.00
CA LEU A 226 11.47 2.06 -11.93
C LEU A 226 12.74 1.90 -11.09
N PRO A 227 12.93 0.76 -10.40
CA PRO A 227 14.08 0.52 -9.54
C PRO A 227 15.41 0.41 -10.32
N GLU A 228 16.46 1.03 -9.79
CA GLU A 228 17.86 0.91 -10.26
C GLU A 228 18.43 -0.52 -10.08
N PRO A 229 19.50 -0.92 -10.81
CA PRO A 229 20.06 -2.28 -10.74
C PRO A 229 20.36 -2.78 -9.32
N GLU A 230 20.95 -1.93 -8.48
CA GLU A 230 21.23 -2.25 -7.06
C GLU A 230 19.93 -2.50 -6.28
N ALA A 231 18.91 -1.66 -6.47
CA ALA A 231 17.61 -1.82 -5.85
C ALA A 231 16.92 -3.12 -6.32
N ARG A 232 17.00 -3.46 -7.61
CA ARG A 232 16.47 -4.72 -8.16
C ARG A 232 17.18 -5.94 -7.55
N SER A 233 18.50 -5.88 -7.38
CA SER A 233 19.30 -6.93 -6.73
C SER A 233 18.86 -7.15 -5.27
N ILE A 234 18.58 -6.08 -4.53
CA ILE A 234 18.04 -6.14 -3.17
C ILE A 234 16.61 -6.71 -3.16
N MET A 235 15.75 -6.31 -4.11
CA MET A 235 14.39 -6.85 -4.23
C MET A 235 14.37 -8.36 -4.50
N PHE A 236 15.27 -8.88 -5.34
CA PHE A 236 15.40 -10.34 -5.55
C PHE A 236 15.78 -11.07 -4.26
N LYS A 237 16.74 -10.55 -3.49
CA LYS A 237 17.11 -11.11 -2.17
C LYS A 237 15.92 -11.10 -1.19
N LEU A 238 15.20 -9.98 -1.12
CA LEU A 238 14.05 -9.80 -0.23
C LEU A 238 12.88 -10.73 -0.60
N HIS A 239 12.60 -10.93 -1.90
CA HIS A 239 11.53 -11.83 -2.35
C HIS A 239 11.88 -13.32 -2.28
N LEU A 240 13.16 -13.68 -2.27
CA LEU A 240 13.62 -15.05 -2.05
C LEU A 240 13.48 -15.48 -0.58
N GLY A 241 13.74 -14.54 0.35
CA GLY A 241 13.65 -14.77 1.79
C GLY A 241 14.57 -15.90 2.26
N ASP A 242 14.10 -16.67 3.24
CA ASP A 242 14.85 -17.79 3.85
C ASP A 242 14.85 -19.08 3.00
N THR A 243 14.46 -19.01 1.72
CA THR A 243 14.35 -20.20 0.86
C THR A 243 15.73 -20.77 0.54
N ALA A 244 15.92 -22.08 0.71
CA ALA A 244 17.15 -22.78 0.36
C ALA A 244 17.49 -22.60 -1.13
N ASN A 245 18.69 -22.09 -1.39
CA ASN A 245 19.13 -21.65 -2.71
C ASN A 245 20.66 -21.77 -2.85
N THR A 246 21.13 -21.80 -4.09
CA THR A 246 22.57 -21.86 -4.42
C THR A 246 23.10 -20.53 -4.95
N LEU A 247 22.47 -19.40 -4.62
CA LEU A 247 22.79 -18.09 -5.18
C LEU A 247 23.89 -17.39 -4.36
N THR A 248 24.79 -16.73 -5.08
CA THR A 248 25.81 -15.83 -4.50
C THR A 248 25.40 -14.37 -4.67
N ASP A 249 26.02 -13.45 -3.93
CA ASP A 249 25.77 -12.01 -4.07
C ASP A 249 25.93 -11.51 -5.52
N GLN A 250 26.97 -11.99 -6.22
CA GLN A 250 27.22 -11.70 -7.63
C GLN A 250 26.11 -12.20 -8.56
N ASN A 251 25.39 -13.27 -8.19
CA ASN A 251 24.22 -13.71 -8.96
C ASN A 251 23.07 -12.70 -8.82
N PHE A 252 22.85 -12.14 -7.63
CA PHE A 252 21.81 -11.11 -7.44
C PHE A 252 22.14 -9.81 -8.17
N GLU A 253 23.40 -9.39 -8.17
CA GLU A 253 23.90 -8.27 -8.99
C GLU A 253 23.59 -8.52 -10.47
N THR A 254 24.00 -9.68 -10.99
CA THR A 254 23.75 -10.06 -12.40
C THR A 254 22.25 -10.17 -12.73
N LEU A 255 21.40 -10.60 -11.78
CA LEU A 255 19.94 -10.61 -11.94
C LEU A 255 19.36 -9.18 -11.94
N GLY A 256 19.90 -8.29 -11.11
CA GLY A 256 19.55 -6.87 -11.10
C GLY A 256 19.82 -6.21 -12.45
N ASP A 257 21.00 -6.44 -13.02
CA ASP A 257 21.35 -5.95 -14.37
C ASP A 257 20.41 -6.54 -15.44
N LYS A 258 20.16 -7.85 -15.41
CA LYS A 258 19.29 -8.54 -16.39
C LYS A 258 17.81 -8.19 -16.30
N ALA A 259 17.35 -7.71 -15.15
CA ALA A 259 15.96 -7.30 -14.92
C ALA A 259 15.72 -5.81 -15.25
N GLU A 260 16.45 -5.26 -16.22
CA GLU A 260 16.22 -3.89 -16.70
C GLU A 260 14.76 -3.69 -17.15
N GLY A 261 14.20 -2.50 -16.88
CA GLY A 261 12.79 -2.19 -17.13
C GLY A 261 11.78 -2.83 -16.17
N CYS A 262 12.15 -3.84 -15.37
CA CYS A 262 11.20 -4.54 -14.50
C CYS A 262 10.78 -3.69 -13.29
N SER A 263 9.47 -3.66 -13.01
CA SER A 263 8.92 -3.09 -11.77
C SER A 263 9.15 -4.02 -10.57
N GLY A 264 8.92 -3.51 -9.34
CA GLY A 264 8.96 -4.34 -8.13
C GLY A 264 7.92 -5.48 -8.15
N SER A 265 6.75 -5.23 -8.75
CA SER A 265 5.75 -6.26 -9.02
C SER A 265 6.27 -7.35 -9.96
N ASP A 266 6.94 -6.97 -11.04
CA ASP A 266 7.51 -7.93 -12.00
C ASP A 266 8.58 -8.80 -11.34
N ILE A 267 9.48 -8.19 -10.54
CA ILE A 267 10.53 -8.90 -9.80
C ILE A 267 9.92 -9.91 -8.80
N SER A 268 8.81 -9.55 -8.13
CA SER A 268 8.08 -10.48 -7.26
C SER A 268 7.49 -11.67 -8.04
N VAL A 269 6.96 -11.44 -9.24
CA VAL A 269 6.44 -12.50 -10.13
C VAL A 269 7.56 -13.38 -10.66
N ILE A 270 8.67 -12.80 -11.14
CA ILE A 270 9.87 -13.53 -11.61
C ILE A 270 10.42 -14.42 -10.50
N THR A 271 10.53 -13.88 -9.27
CA THR A 271 11.01 -14.64 -8.12
C THR A 271 10.06 -15.80 -7.80
N ARG A 272 8.74 -15.56 -7.77
CA ARG A 272 7.74 -16.61 -7.56
C ARG A 272 7.80 -17.69 -8.66
N GLU A 273 8.00 -17.32 -9.91
CA GLU A 273 8.14 -18.23 -11.04
C GLU A 273 9.40 -19.10 -10.90
N ALA A 274 10.53 -18.52 -10.47
CA ALA A 274 11.78 -19.24 -10.18
C ALA A 274 11.62 -20.20 -8.99
N LEU A 275 10.94 -19.78 -7.91
CA LEU A 275 10.61 -20.65 -6.76
C LEU A 275 9.78 -21.88 -7.15
N MET A 276 8.97 -21.79 -8.22
CA MET A 276 8.15 -22.91 -8.71
C MET A 276 8.89 -23.87 -9.65
N GLU A 277 10.07 -23.50 -10.20
CA GLU A 277 10.82 -24.37 -11.12
C GLU A 277 11.31 -25.66 -10.46
N PRO A 278 11.87 -25.70 -9.23
CA PRO A 278 12.19 -26.95 -8.55
C PRO A 278 10.98 -27.88 -8.36
N LEU A 279 9.80 -27.32 -8.08
CA LEU A 279 8.57 -28.10 -7.95
C LEU A 279 8.14 -28.71 -9.30
N ARG A 280 8.30 -27.96 -10.40
CA ARG A 280 8.07 -28.47 -11.76
C ARG A 280 9.08 -29.53 -12.17
N LYS A 281 10.35 -29.43 -11.74
CA LYS A 281 11.35 -30.50 -11.90
C LYS A 281 10.86 -31.77 -11.18
N CYS A 282 10.39 -31.67 -9.94
CA CYS A 282 9.79 -32.80 -9.21
C CYS A 282 8.57 -33.40 -9.95
N GLN A 283 7.67 -32.58 -10.49
CA GLN A 283 6.47 -33.05 -11.19
C GLN A 283 6.75 -33.72 -12.55
N THR A 284 7.77 -33.25 -13.27
CA THR A 284 8.15 -33.77 -14.61
C THR A 284 9.20 -34.88 -14.55
N ALA A 285 9.84 -35.09 -13.40
CA ALA A 285 10.84 -36.14 -13.21
C ALA A 285 10.25 -37.54 -13.39
N LYS A 286 10.92 -38.32 -14.24
CA LYS A 286 10.66 -39.76 -14.45
C LYS A 286 11.57 -40.68 -13.61
N GLN A 287 12.59 -40.11 -12.99
CA GLN A 287 13.62 -40.79 -12.21
C GLN A 287 13.98 -39.93 -10.99
N PHE A 288 14.11 -40.57 -9.83
CA PHE A 288 14.55 -39.94 -8.58
C PHE A 288 15.82 -40.62 -8.07
N VAL A 289 16.76 -39.85 -7.53
CA VAL A 289 18.06 -40.33 -7.03
C VAL A 289 18.06 -40.30 -5.51
N PRO A 290 18.48 -41.38 -4.82
CA PRO A 290 18.62 -41.38 -3.37
C PRO A 290 19.87 -40.62 -2.92
N THR A 291 19.67 -39.65 -2.03
CA THR A 291 20.72 -38.89 -1.33
C THR A 291 21.25 -39.69 -0.14
N LYS A 292 22.38 -39.25 0.45
CA LYS A 292 23.04 -39.90 1.60
C LYS A 292 22.09 -40.15 2.78
N ASP A 293 21.14 -39.23 3.00
CA ASP A 293 20.18 -39.26 4.11
C ASP A 293 18.89 -40.04 3.78
N ASN A 294 18.91 -40.91 2.75
CA ASN A 294 17.78 -41.72 2.29
C ASN A 294 16.57 -40.92 1.74
N MET A 295 16.77 -39.62 1.50
CA MET A 295 15.86 -38.73 0.76
C MET A 295 15.98 -38.95 -0.75
N LEU A 296 14.95 -38.56 -1.50
CA LEU A 296 14.84 -38.70 -2.95
C LEU A 296 14.73 -37.32 -3.61
N ILE A 297 15.69 -37.01 -4.49
CA ILE A 297 15.74 -35.79 -5.31
C ILE A 297 15.41 -36.16 -6.77
N PRO A 298 14.66 -35.35 -7.54
CA PRO A 298 14.47 -35.60 -8.97
C PRO A 298 15.82 -35.61 -9.72
N ALA A 299 15.98 -36.54 -10.66
CA ALA A 299 17.16 -36.57 -11.52
C ALA A 299 17.15 -35.38 -12.50
N GLU A 300 18.26 -34.63 -12.59
CA GLU A 300 18.40 -33.49 -13.51
C GLU A 300 18.28 -33.86 -14.99
N LYS A 301 18.63 -35.11 -15.34
CA LYS A 301 18.67 -35.61 -16.71
C LYS A 301 17.98 -36.96 -16.80
N TYR A 302 17.25 -37.18 -17.90
CA TYR A 302 16.65 -38.47 -18.23
C TYR A 302 17.20 -38.97 -19.58
N PRO A 303 17.77 -40.19 -19.65
CA PRO A 303 18.14 -41.05 -18.51
C PRO A 303 19.33 -40.46 -17.72
N ASN A 304 19.36 -40.69 -16.39
CA ASN A 304 20.42 -40.11 -15.53
C ASN A 304 21.84 -40.64 -15.83
N CYS A 305 21.96 -41.79 -16.50
CA CYS A 305 23.20 -42.34 -17.03
C CYS A 305 22.88 -43.31 -18.19
N PRO A 306 23.86 -43.69 -19.04
CA PRO A 306 23.65 -44.59 -20.18
C PRO A 306 23.04 -45.95 -19.81
N TYR A 307 23.25 -46.42 -18.57
CA TYR A 307 22.76 -47.70 -18.04
C TYR A 307 21.47 -47.58 -17.21
N CYS A 308 20.90 -46.38 -17.00
CA CYS A 308 19.59 -46.28 -16.34
C CYS A 308 18.50 -46.72 -17.34
N PRO A 309 17.46 -47.50 -16.93
CA PRO A 309 16.49 -48.07 -17.87
C PRO A 309 15.76 -46.99 -18.69
N GLN A 310 15.72 -47.19 -20.01
CA GLN A 310 15.08 -46.28 -20.98
C GLN A 310 13.75 -46.87 -21.49
N ASP A 311 12.88 -46.02 -22.04
CA ASP A 311 11.68 -46.47 -22.77
C ASP A 311 12.00 -47.15 -24.12
N LEU A 312 13.28 -47.19 -24.52
CA LEU A 312 13.76 -47.71 -25.81
C LEU A 312 14.18 -49.19 -25.79
N THR A 313 14.13 -49.87 -24.65
CA THR A 313 14.45 -51.31 -24.57
C THR A 313 13.25 -52.19 -24.95
N THR A 314 13.53 -53.35 -25.57
CA THR A 314 12.53 -54.39 -25.93
C THR A 314 11.74 -54.96 -24.75
N ARG A 315 12.12 -54.60 -23.52
CA ARG A 315 11.35 -54.80 -22.30
C ARG A 315 11.00 -53.41 -21.75
N PRO A 316 9.72 -53.05 -21.52
CA PRO A 316 9.38 -51.80 -20.86
C PRO A 316 9.92 -51.86 -19.42
N ALA A 317 10.78 -50.90 -19.07
CA ALA A 317 11.33 -50.81 -17.72
C ALA A 317 10.21 -50.56 -16.69
N LYS A 318 10.22 -51.32 -15.60
CA LYS A 318 9.09 -51.31 -14.65
C LYS A 318 9.17 -50.10 -13.71
N MET A 319 8.02 -49.62 -13.28
CA MET A 319 7.95 -48.65 -12.17
C MET A 319 8.58 -49.28 -10.92
N GLY A 320 9.39 -48.52 -10.19
CA GLY A 320 10.18 -48.99 -9.04
C GLY A 320 11.52 -49.66 -9.38
N GLU A 321 11.90 -49.76 -10.66
CA GLU A 321 13.19 -50.34 -11.05
C GLU A 321 14.35 -49.37 -10.70
N VAL A 322 15.29 -49.86 -9.90
CA VAL A 322 16.50 -49.13 -9.47
C VAL A 322 17.64 -49.45 -10.43
N CYS A 323 18.27 -48.44 -11.03
CA CYS A 323 19.45 -48.68 -11.86
C CYS A 323 20.65 -49.17 -11.03
N PRO A 324 21.34 -50.26 -11.41
CA PRO A 324 22.49 -50.77 -10.68
C PRO A 324 23.70 -49.82 -10.65
N THR A 325 23.83 -48.95 -11.66
CA THR A 325 24.96 -47.99 -11.76
C THR A 325 24.62 -46.64 -11.13
N CYS A 326 23.51 -46.01 -11.56
CA CYS A 326 23.16 -44.65 -11.16
C CYS A 326 22.33 -44.56 -9.87
N LYS A 327 21.89 -45.70 -9.32
CA LYS A 327 20.92 -45.82 -8.20
C LYS A 327 19.60 -45.05 -8.37
N ALA A 328 19.38 -44.40 -9.51
CA ALA A 328 18.14 -43.72 -9.81
C ALA A 328 16.99 -44.75 -9.91
N ILE A 329 15.89 -44.41 -9.27
CA ILE A 329 14.67 -45.20 -9.20
C ILE A 329 13.67 -44.61 -10.20
N ARG A 330 13.13 -45.44 -11.10
CA ARG A 330 12.07 -45.01 -12.02
C ARG A 330 10.71 -45.01 -11.30
N ILE A 331 10.33 -43.87 -10.73
CA ILE A 331 9.04 -43.64 -10.07
C ILE A 331 8.48 -42.27 -10.44
N SER A 332 7.16 -42.12 -10.39
CA SER A 332 6.49 -40.82 -10.52
C SER A 332 6.45 -40.10 -9.17
N LEU A 333 6.27 -38.76 -9.18
CA LEU A 333 6.18 -37.95 -7.96
C LEU A 333 5.13 -38.46 -6.97
N TYR A 334 3.97 -38.92 -7.46
CA TYR A 334 2.86 -39.41 -6.64
C TYR A 334 3.14 -40.76 -5.96
N GLU A 335 4.21 -41.46 -6.35
CA GLU A 335 4.66 -42.71 -5.75
C GLU A 335 5.82 -42.50 -4.76
N VAL A 336 6.39 -41.28 -4.69
CA VAL A 336 7.41 -40.93 -3.70
C VAL A 336 6.75 -40.77 -2.33
N PRO A 337 7.20 -41.47 -1.27
CA PRO A 337 6.71 -41.25 0.08
C PRO A 337 6.97 -39.80 0.53
N THR A 338 5.94 -39.11 1.03
CA THR A 338 5.99 -37.67 1.35
C THR A 338 7.16 -37.28 2.25
N GLU A 339 7.47 -38.09 3.27
CA GLU A 339 8.58 -37.86 4.21
C GLU A 339 9.98 -38.03 3.59
N LYS A 340 10.07 -38.58 2.37
CA LYS A 340 11.33 -38.85 1.68
C LYS A 340 11.59 -37.95 0.48
N LEU A 341 10.64 -37.11 0.09
CA LEU A 341 10.85 -36.18 -1.02
C LEU A 341 11.71 -35.00 -0.56
N LEU A 342 12.81 -34.73 -1.26
CA LEU A 342 13.59 -33.51 -1.11
C LEU A 342 13.48 -32.69 -2.40
N VAL A 343 12.97 -31.48 -2.27
CA VAL A 343 12.89 -30.51 -3.37
C VAL A 343 14.30 -29.97 -3.65
N PRO A 344 14.75 -29.85 -4.90
CA PRO A 344 16.03 -29.22 -5.22
C PRO A 344 16.08 -27.77 -4.75
N ASP A 345 17.27 -27.31 -4.34
CA ASP A 345 17.51 -25.89 -4.04
C ASP A 345 17.29 -25.02 -5.28
N VAL A 346 16.84 -23.78 -5.07
CA VAL A 346 16.61 -22.81 -6.15
C VAL A 346 17.96 -22.33 -6.69
N CYS A 347 18.17 -22.44 -8.01
CA CYS A 347 19.42 -22.06 -8.66
C CYS A 347 19.27 -20.87 -9.63
N TYR A 348 20.39 -20.29 -10.03
CA TYR A 348 20.44 -19.13 -10.93
C TYR A 348 19.78 -19.41 -12.30
N ASP A 349 19.90 -20.62 -12.83
CA ASP A 349 19.27 -21.01 -14.11
C ASP A 349 17.74 -20.99 -14.05
N ASP A 350 17.14 -21.16 -12.86
CA ASP A 350 15.69 -21.09 -12.70
C ASP A 350 15.18 -19.63 -12.74
N PHE A 351 15.98 -18.68 -12.20
CA PHE A 351 15.74 -17.26 -12.40
C PHE A 351 15.95 -16.81 -13.85
N LEU A 352 16.96 -17.34 -14.55
CA LEU A 352 17.13 -17.06 -15.98
C LEU A 352 15.94 -17.55 -16.80
N LYS A 353 15.41 -18.75 -16.52
CA LYS A 353 14.18 -19.23 -17.18
C LYS A 353 12.99 -18.32 -16.88
N ALA A 354 12.81 -17.90 -15.63
CA ALA A 354 11.75 -16.97 -15.24
C ALA A 354 11.86 -15.64 -16.01
N LEU A 355 13.06 -15.03 -16.05
CA LEU A 355 13.35 -13.83 -16.84
C LEU A 355 13.06 -14.00 -18.34
N THR A 356 13.35 -15.16 -18.95
CA THR A 356 12.99 -15.39 -20.37
C THR A 356 11.50 -15.56 -20.65
N LYS A 357 10.68 -15.81 -19.61
CA LYS A 357 9.21 -15.96 -19.73
C LYS A 357 8.47 -14.67 -19.37
N SER A 358 9.02 -13.86 -18.46
CA SER A 358 8.41 -12.62 -17.96
C SER A 358 8.89 -11.43 -18.78
N GLY A 359 7.97 -10.71 -19.43
CA GLY A 359 8.24 -9.39 -19.98
C GLY A 359 8.09 -8.28 -18.94
N SER A 360 8.64 -7.09 -19.24
CA SER A 360 8.30 -5.87 -18.49
C SER A 360 6.80 -5.57 -18.62
N SER A 361 6.17 -5.18 -17.51
CA SER A 361 4.78 -4.68 -17.52
C SER A 361 4.65 -3.23 -17.99
N VAL A 362 5.76 -2.48 -18.11
CA VAL A 362 5.79 -1.05 -18.42
C VAL A 362 6.51 -0.82 -19.76
N SER A 363 5.95 0.03 -20.62
CA SER A 363 6.54 0.38 -21.93
C SER A 363 7.44 1.61 -21.88
N GLU A 364 8.40 1.69 -22.80
CA GLU A 364 9.29 2.86 -22.94
C GLU A 364 8.53 4.16 -23.28
N GLU A 365 7.43 4.05 -24.03
CA GLU A 365 6.54 5.17 -24.34
C GLU A 365 5.86 5.72 -23.07
N GLU A 366 5.43 4.85 -22.16
CA GLU A 366 4.83 5.24 -20.88
C GLU A 366 5.86 5.91 -19.96
N LEU A 367 7.10 5.36 -19.91
CA LEU A 367 8.21 5.97 -19.18
C LEU A 367 8.55 7.37 -19.70
N THR A 368 8.62 7.54 -21.02
CA THR A 368 8.85 8.84 -21.66
C THR A 368 7.79 9.86 -21.25
N ARG A 369 6.51 9.45 -21.24
CA ARG A 369 5.39 10.29 -20.80
C ARG A 369 5.48 10.70 -19.32
N PHE A 370 6.02 9.84 -18.45
CA PHE A 370 6.29 10.21 -17.06
C PHE A 370 7.43 11.24 -16.94
N VAL A 371 8.48 11.13 -17.75
CA VAL A 371 9.58 12.11 -17.78
C VAL A 371 9.06 13.47 -18.25
N GLU A 372 8.35 13.53 -19.39
CA GLU A 372 7.73 14.77 -19.89
C GLU A 372 6.82 15.43 -18.84
N TRP A 373 5.96 14.67 -18.17
CA TRP A 373 5.11 15.20 -17.10
C TRP A 373 5.92 15.68 -15.89
N THR A 374 7.05 15.03 -15.59
CA THR A 374 7.96 15.42 -14.50
C THR A 374 8.65 16.74 -14.80
N GLU A 375 9.06 16.98 -16.05
CA GLU A 375 9.62 18.26 -16.51
C GLU A 375 8.58 19.40 -16.45
N ASP A 376 7.35 19.16 -16.90
CA ASP A 376 6.27 20.15 -16.90
C ASP A 376 5.71 20.48 -15.51
N PHE A 377 5.53 19.46 -14.66
CA PHE A 377 4.72 19.54 -13.44
C PHE A 377 5.34 18.86 -12.21
N GLY A 378 6.40 18.09 -12.36
CA GLY A 378 7.06 17.39 -11.26
C GLY A 378 7.89 18.31 -10.36
N GLN A 379 8.41 17.71 -9.30
CA GLN A 379 9.67 18.12 -8.70
C GLN A 379 10.51 16.85 -8.63
N GLU A 380 11.79 16.92 -8.96
CA GLU A 380 12.69 15.76 -8.96
C GLU A 380 12.65 15.09 -7.58
N GLY A 381 12.30 13.79 -7.60
CA GLY A 381 12.03 12.95 -6.44
C GLY A 381 12.72 11.62 -6.59
#